data_AF-A0A2G1XE12-F1
#
_entry.id   AF-A0A2G1XE12-F1
#
_cell.length_a   1.000
_cell.length_b   1.000
_cell.length_c   1.000
_cell.angle_alpha   90.00
_cell.angle_beta   90.00
_cell.angle_gamma   90.00
#
_symmetry.space_group_name_H-M   'P 1'
#
loop_
_entity.id
_entity.type
_entity.pdbx_description
1 polymer ?
#
loop_
_entity_poly.entity_id
_entity_poly.type
_entity_poly.pdbx_seq_one_letter_code
_entity_poly.pdbx_strand_id
1 'polypeptide(L)'
;MPPRSKVQNHDEAKRWLLEGKSYAWMVKTYQEKYNIKTSPGYWATYANRADLPLRLVRDTDLIPWKIAKEHRWNYNLVMLRCEARQRAGEKLNDEEASKLASWKKWLEEDKLVIYYDPETKDGFYAVPREDRDTDLIRVPDNPALLRSKSTRTKSAS
;
A
#
# COMPACT_ATOMS: atom_id res chain seq x y z
N MET A 1 30.72 -15.65 8.18
CA MET A 1 30.59 -14.17 8.18
C MET A 1 29.33 -13.79 7.43
N PRO A 2 28.36 -13.06 8.00
CA PRO A 2 27.27 -12.51 7.21
C PRO A 2 27.84 -11.55 6.15
N PRO A 3 27.27 -11.50 4.95
CA PRO A 3 27.78 -10.65 3.87
C PRO A 3 27.77 -9.18 4.30
N ARG A 4 28.87 -8.48 4.01
CA ARG A 4 29.05 -7.06 4.31
C ARG A 4 27.92 -6.27 3.65
N SER A 5 27.14 -5.53 4.45
CA SER A 5 26.08 -4.65 3.94
C SER A 5 26.66 -3.69 2.90
N LYS A 6 25.96 -3.50 1.77
CA LYS A 6 26.31 -2.46 0.78
C LYS A 6 25.92 -1.04 1.26
N VAL A 7 25.23 -0.92 2.40
CA VAL A 7 24.89 0.36 3.01
C VAL A 7 26.12 0.89 3.74
N GLN A 8 26.66 2.02 3.28
CA GLN A 8 27.81 2.67 3.92
C GLN A 8 27.39 3.47 5.15
N ASN A 9 26.29 4.22 5.04
CA ASN A 9 25.76 5.00 6.14
C ASN A 9 24.29 4.63 6.38
N HIS A 10 24.05 3.91 7.47
CA HIS A 10 22.74 3.40 7.84
C HIS A 10 21.76 4.50 8.22
N ASP A 11 22.20 5.52 8.96
CA ASP A 11 21.34 6.62 9.40
C ASP A 11 20.95 7.52 8.24
N GLU A 12 21.88 7.77 7.32
CA GLU A 12 21.57 8.51 6.10
C GLU A 12 20.58 7.74 5.20
N ALA A 13 20.80 6.43 5.02
CA ALA A 13 19.87 5.62 4.26
C ALA A 13 18.47 5.58 4.90
N LYS A 14 18.39 5.47 6.24
CA LYS A 14 17.12 5.54 6.97
C LYS A 14 16.44 6.90 6.77
N ARG A 15 17.18 8.00 6.93
CA ARG A 15 16.68 9.37 6.73
C ARG A 15 16.10 9.53 5.34
N TRP A 16 16.81 9.15 4.27
CA TRP A 16 16.30 9.28 2.90
C TRP A 16 15.06 8.44 2.63
N LEU A 17 14.97 7.25 3.24
CA LEU A 17 13.79 6.41 3.14
C LEU A 17 12.58 7.02 3.87
N LEU A 18 12.79 7.62 5.04
CA LEU A 18 11.79 8.35 5.82
C LEU A 18 11.35 9.66 5.13
N GLU A 19 12.27 10.36 4.45
CA GLU A 19 11.98 11.53 3.60
C GLU A 19 11.28 11.17 2.28
N GLY A 20 10.99 9.88 2.03
CA GLY A 20 10.24 9.44 0.85
C GLY A 20 11.03 9.35 -0.45
N LYS A 21 12.37 9.47 -0.44
CA LYS A 21 13.21 9.38 -1.66
C LYS A 21 13.02 8.05 -2.38
N SER A 22 12.69 8.03 -3.67
CA SER A 22 12.40 6.78 -4.40
C SER A 22 13.58 5.78 -4.40
N TYR A 23 13.33 4.49 -4.59
CA TYR A 23 14.43 3.51 -4.69
C TYR A 23 15.32 3.74 -5.91
N ALA A 24 14.76 4.27 -7.01
CA ALA A 24 15.55 4.68 -8.16
C ALA A 24 16.51 5.83 -7.80
N TRP A 25 16.03 6.81 -7.03
CA TRP A 25 16.86 7.88 -6.49
C TRP A 25 17.96 7.31 -5.58
N MET A 26 17.62 6.41 -4.66
CA MET A 26 18.59 5.75 -3.77
C MET A 26 19.71 5.05 -4.56
N VAL A 27 19.35 4.31 -5.62
CA VAL A 27 20.33 3.63 -6.49
C VAL A 27 21.25 4.62 -7.17
N LYS A 28 20.69 5.68 -7.77
CA LYS A 28 21.46 6.74 -8.44
C LYS A 28 22.41 7.43 -7.46
N THR A 29 21.89 7.89 -6.32
CA THR A 29 22.66 8.62 -5.32
C THR A 29 23.76 7.76 -4.70
N TYR A 30 23.51 6.47 -4.43
CA TYR A 30 24.56 5.58 -3.93
C TYR A 30 25.65 5.31 -4.96
N GLN A 31 25.29 5.23 -6.24
CA GLN A 31 26.27 5.12 -7.31
C GLN A 31 27.10 6.40 -7.44
N GLU A 32 26.47 7.58 -7.38
CA GLU A 32 27.16 8.87 -7.53
C GLU A 32 28.03 9.22 -6.32
N LYS A 33 27.49 9.04 -5.10
CA LYS A 33 28.13 9.49 -3.85
C LYS A 33 29.15 8.49 -3.31
N TYR A 34 28.89 7.19 -3.48
CA TYR A 34 29.72 6.14 -2.89
C TYR A 34 30.37 5.22 -3.92
N ASN A 35 30.07 5.38 -5.21
CA ASN A 35 30.47 4.45 -6.26
C ASN A 35 30.02 2.99 -5.99
N ILE A 36 28.87 2.83 -5.32
CA ILE A 36 28.32 1.52 -4.95
C ILE A 36 27.06 1.24 -5.76
N LYS A 37 27.14 0.22 -6.61
CA LYS A 37 25.99 -0.33 -7.33
C LYS A 37 25.05 -1.06 -6.38
N THR A 38 23.88 -0.47 -6.16
CA THR A 38 22.73 -1.07 -5.46
C THR A 38 21.58 -1.33 -6.43
N SER A 39 20.51 -1.97 -5.95
CA SER A 39 19.30 -2.20 -6.75
C SER A 39 18.05 -1.77 -5.98
N PRO A 40 16.92 -1.51 -6.65
CA PRO A 40 15.68 -1.21 -5.95
C PRO A 40 15.24 -2.31 -4.98
N GLY A 41 15.44 -3.58 -5.36
CA GLY A 41 15.14 -4.74 -4.49
C GLY A 41 16.02 -4.81 -3.25
N TYR A 42 17.27 -4.37 -3.34
CA TYR A 42 18.16 -4.24 -2.19
C TYR A 42 17.60 -3.22 -1.18
N TRP A 43 17.19 -2.04 -1.64
CA TRP A 43 16.61 -1.00 -0.78
C TRP A 43 15.27 -1.40 -0.17
N ALA A 44 14.44 -2.14 -0.89
CA ALA A 44 13.21 -2.71 -0.35
C ALA A 44 13.50 -3.72 0.78
N THR A 45 14.49 -4.60 0.58
CA THR A 45 14.90 -5.57 1.60
C THR A 45 15.52 -4.87 2.81
N TYR A 46 16.34 -3.85 2.57
CA TYR A 46 16.94 -3.03 3.61
C TYR A 46 15.87 -2.33 4.48
N ALA A 47 14.90 -1.66 3.85
CA ALA A 47 13.81 -0.99 4.57
C ALA A 47 13.01 -1.96 5.44
N ASN A 48 12.71 -3.16 4.91
CA ASN A 48 12.03 -4.21 5.66
C ASN A 48 12.86 -4.69 6.87
N ARG A 49 14.18 -4.91 6.70
CA ARG A 49 15.07 -5.34 7.79
C ARG A 49 15.29 -4.26 8.84
N ALA A 50 15.27 -3.00 8.43
CA ALA A 50 15.46 -1.85 9.32
C ALA A 50 14.17 -1.42 10.03
N ASP A 51 13.09 -2.21 9.92
CA ASP A 51 11.74 -1.93 10.40
C ASP A 51 11.24 -0.50 10.09
N LEU A 52 11.64 0.01 8.92
CA LEU A 52 11.17 1.30 8.45
C LEU A 52 9.72 1.17 7.99
N PRO A 53 8.88 2.19 8.21
CA PRO A 53 7.50 2.17 7.73
C PRO A 53 7.50 1.92 6.22
N LEU A 54 6.73 0.93 5.80
CA LEU A 54 6.51 0.66 4.38
C LEU A 54 5.96 1.95 3.76
N ARG A 55 6.52 2.38 2.62
CA ARG A 55 5.99 3.54 1.84
C ARG A 55 4.52 3.44 1.43
N LEU A 56 3.93 2.26 1.62
CA LEU A 56 2.55 1.99 1.27
C LEU A 56 1.91 1.41 2.53
N VAL A 57 0.99 2.16 3.12
CA VAL A 57 0.03 1.61 4.08
C VAL A 57 -0.66 0.43 3.43
N ARG A 58 -0.58 -0.71 4.10
CA ARG A 58 -1.24 -1.95 3.69
C ARG A 58 -2.34 -2.24 4.69
N ASP A 59 -3.57 -1.96 4.29
CA ASP A 59 -4.76 -2.38 5.01
C ASP A 59 -5.34 -3.60 4.27
N THR A 60 -5.06 -4.79 4.79
CA THR A 60 -5.53 -6.04 4.19
C THR A 60 -6.98 -6.35 4.53
N ASP A 61 -7.56 -5.67 5.51
CA ASP A 61 -8.96 -5.82 5.85
C ASP A 61 -9.81 -4.95 4.91
N LEU A 62 -9.33 -3.75 4.56
CA LEU A 62 -9.98 -2.86 3.58
C LEU A 62 -9.66 -3.22 2.11
N ILE A 63 -8.49 -3.78 1.82
CA ILE A 63 -8.09 -4.20 0.46
C ILE A 63 -7.61 -5.65 0.48
N PRO A 64 -8.54 -6.61 0.67
CA PRO A 64 -8.20 -8.02 0.84
C PRO A 64 -7.77 -8.69 -0.46
N TRP A 65 -8.08 -8.13 -1.64
CA TRP A 65 -7.93 -8.82 -2.91
C TRP A 65 -6.52 -8.81 -3.51
N LYS A 66 -6.21 -9.86 -4.28
CA LYS A 66 -5.07 -9.86 -5.22
C LYS A 66 -5.41 -9.04 -6.46
N ILE A 67 -5.04 -7.76 -6.42
CA ILE A 67 -5.30 -6.84 -7.54
C ILE A 67 -4.44 -7.15 -8.77
N ALA A 68 -5.10 -7.35 -9.91
CA ALA A 68 -4.51 -7.51 -11.24
C ALA A 68 -3.76 -6.24 -11.67
N LYS A 69 -2.75 -6.35 -12.55
CA LYS A 69 -1.87 -5.21 -12.88
C LYS A 69 -2.61 -4.08 -13.58
N GLU A 70 -3.50 -4.44 -14.49
CA GLU A 70 -4.42 -3.62 -15.26
C GLU A 70 -5.33 -2.76 -14.36
N HIS A 71 -5.76 -3.27 -13.20
CA HIS A 71 -6.70 -2.59 -12.31
C HIS A 71 -6.02 -1.71 -11.25
N ARG A 72 -4.67 -1.61 -11.24
CA ARG A 72 -3.92 -0.95 -10.14
C ARG A 72 -4.16 0.56 -10.01
N TRP A 73 -4.66 1.17 -11.07
CA TRP A 73 -4.94 2.60 -11.18
C TRP A 73 -6.44 2.91 -11.15
N ASN A 74 -7.29 1.89 -10.94
CA ASN A 74 -8.73 2.10 -10.84
C ASN A 74 -9.05 3.10 -9.70
N TYR A 75 -9.96 4.04 -9.97
CA TYR A 75 -10.31 5.10 -9.04
C TYR A 75 -10.77 4.58 -7.68
N ASN A 76 -11.61 3.53 -7.64
CA ASN A 76 -12.09 2.94 -6.40
C ASN A 76 -10.93 2.37 -5.56
N LEU A 77 -9.95 1.75 -6.20
CA LEU A 77 -8.75 1.27 -5.50
C LEU A 77 -7.88 2.40 -4.96
N VAL A 78 -7.77 3.51 -5.71
CA VAL A 78 -7.04 4.70 -5.25
C VAL A 78 -7.72 5.27 -4.00
N MET A 79 -9.05 5.40 -4.01
CA MET A 79 -9.81 5.87 -2.84
C MET A 79 -9.69 4.93 -1.63
N LEU A 80 -9.76 3.61 -1.83
CA LEU A 80 -9.51 2.64 -0.76
C LEU A 80 -8.11 2.77 -0.17
N ARG A 81 -7.09 3.09 -0.98
CA ARG A 81 -5.72 3.35 -0.48
C ARG A 81 -5.63 4.66 0.30
N CYS A 82 -6.37 5.69 -0.11
CA CYS A 82 -6.46 6.95 0.65
C CYS A 82 -7.12 6.71 2.02
N GLU A 83 -8.23 5.96 2.05
CA GLU A 83 -8.88 5.55 3.30
C GLU A 83 -7.93 4.72 4.18
N ALA A 84 -7.22 3.74 3.62
CA ALA A 84 -6.23 2.95 4.36
C ALA A 84 -5.17 3.85 5.03
N ARG A 85 -4.64 4.84 4.29
CA ARG A 85 -3.70 5.84 4.83
C ARG A 85 -4.32 6.66 5.95
N GLN A 86 -5.55 7.14 5.76
CA GLN A 86 -6.28 7.89 6.78
C GLN A 86 -6.49 7.07 8.05
N ARG A 87 -6.90 5.79 7.94
CA ARG A 87 -7.05 4.86 9.07
C ARG A 87 -5.74 4.59 9.81
N ALA A 88 -4.63 4.59 9.09
CA ALA A 88 -3.29 4.46 9.67
C ALA A 88 -2.75 5.77 10.29
N GLY A 89 -3.53 6.85 10.26
CA GLY A 89 -3.12 8.16 10.80
C GLY A 89 -2.14 8.92 9.90
N GLU A 90 -1.93 8.50 8.65
CA GLU A 90 -1.14 9.26 7.70
C GLU A 90 -1.91 10.50 7.23
N LYS A 91 -1.17 11.59 6.97
CA LYS A 91 -1.75 12.81 6.39
C LYS A 91 -1.97 12.60 4.89
N LEU A 92 -3.21 12.75 4.47
CA LEU A 92 -3.56 12.99 3.07
C LEU A 92 -3.34 14.46 2.73
N ASN A 93 -3.04 14.77 1.47
CA ASN A 93 -3.11 16.16 1.03
C ASN A 93 -4.58 16.61 0.88
N ASP A 94 -4.80 17.93 0.78
CA ASP A 94 -6.16 18.50 0.77
C ASP A 94 -7.02 17.99 -0.39
N GLU A 95 -6.41 17.77 -1.56
CA GLU A 95 -7.10 17.25 -2.74
C GLU A 95 -7.52 15.77 -2.56
N GLU A 96 -6.61 14.92 -2.05
CA GLU A 96 -6.89 13.52 -1.72
C GLU A 96 -7.97 13.41 -0.65
N ALA A 97 -7.90 14.25 0.40
CA ALA A 97 -8.88 14.27 1.48
C ALA A 97 -10.27 14.68 0.97
N SER A 98 -10.35 15.71 0.13
CA SER A 98 -11.60 16.18 -0.47
C SER A 98 -12.24 15.13 -1.40
N LYS A 99 -11.44 14.49 -2.26
CA LYS A 99 -11.91 13.39 -3.13
C LYS A 99 -12.39 12.19 -2.32
N LEU A 100 -11.63 11.80 -1.29
CA LEU A 100 -12.01 10.70 -0.41
C LEU A 100 -13.33 10.97 0.30
N ALA A 101 -13.50 12.17 0.88
CA ALA A 101 -14.73 12.57 1.55
C ALA A 101 -15.93 12.53 0.60
N SER A 102 -15.77 13.07 -0.62
CA SER A 102 -16.83 13.07 -1.64
C SER A 102 -17.20 11.66 -2.08
N TRP A 103 -16.20 10.79 -2.27
CA TRP A 103 -16.41 9.40 -2.65
C TRP A 103 -17.09 8.58 -1.54
N LYS A 104 -16.71 8.78 -0.27
CA LYS A 104 -17.38 8.13 0.87
C LYS A 104 -18.83 8.58 0.99
N LYS A 105 -19.08 9.88 0.82
CA LYS A 105 -20.42 10.45 0.82
C LYS A 105 -21.29 9.83 -0.26
N TRP A 106 -20.78 9.68 -1.48
CA TRP A 106 -21.48 8.99 -2.56
C TRP A 106 -21.82 7.53 -2.21
N LEU A 107 -20.87 6.77 -1.65
CA LEU A 107 -21.14 5.39 -1.22
C LEU A 107 -22.22 5.32 -0.12
N GLU A 108 -22.22 6.29 0.80
CA GLU A 108 -23.19 6.36 1.89
C GLU A 108 -24.59 6.71 1.39
N GLU A 109 -24.72 7.79 0.60
CA GLU A 109 -25.99 8.29 0.07
C GLU A 109 -26.69 7.25 -0.82
N ASP A 110 -25.93 6.57 -1.67
CA ASP A 110 -26.47 5.56 -2.60
C ASP A 110 -26.50 4.15 -2.00
N LYS A 111 -26.10 3.99 -0.73
CA LYS A 111 -26.00 2.70 -0.01
C LYS A 111 -25.19 1.66 -0.79
N LEU A 112 -23.99 2.04 -1.21
CA LEU A 112 -23.08 1.22 -2.01
C LEU A 112 -21.88 0.72 -1.20
N VAL A 113 -21.26 -0.35 -1.70
CA VAL A 113 -19.95 -0.86 -1.29
C VAL A 113 -19.10 -1.17 -2.51
N ILE A 114 -17.79 -1.21 -2.34
CA ILE A 114 -16.88 -1.60 -3.41
C ILE A 114 -16.70 -3.10 -3.46
N TYR A 115 -16.99 -3.67 -4.62
CA TYR A 115 -16.68 -5.04 -4.98
C TYR A 115 -15.54 -5.08 -6.01
N TYR A 116 -14.75 -6.15 -5.96
CA TYR A 116 -13.67 -6.39 -6.92
C TYR A 116 -13.78 -7.80 -7.51
N ASP A 117 -13.73 -7.85 -8.84
CA ASP A 117 -13.69 -9.06 -9.65
C ASP A 117 -12.49 -9.00 -10.61
N PRO A 118 -11.45 -9.84 -10.43
CA PRO A 118 -10.28 -9.80 -11.29
C PRO A 118 -10.54 -10.26 -12.73
N GLU A 119 -11.63 -11.00 -12.98
CA GLU A 119 -11.92 -11.58 -14.30
C GLU A 119 -12.63 -10.59 -15.23
N THR A 120 -13.11 -9.46 -14.69
CA THR A 120 -13.73 -8.42 -15.51
C THR A 120 -12.70 -7.39 -15.99
N LYS A 121 -13.05 -6.70 -17.07
CA LYS A 121 -12.19 -5.66 -17.68
C LYS A 121 -11.91 -4.48 -16.76
N ASP A 122 -12.89 -4.09 -15.94
CA ASP A 122 -12.80 -2.88 -15.10
C ASP A 122 -12.31 -3.19 -13.68
N GLY A 123 -12.48 -4.43 -13.23
CA GLY A 123 -12.05 -4.91 -11.92
C GLY A 123 -12.95 -4.49 -10.77
N PHE A 124 -13.17 -3.19 -10.60
CA PHE A 124 -13.87 -2.64 -9.44
C PHE A 124 -15.25 -2.08 -9.79
N TYR A 125 -16.21 -2.36 -8.93
CA TYR A 125 -17.60 -1.91 -9.06
C TYR A 125 -18.11 -1.36 -7.73
N ALA A 126 -18.96 -0.35 -7.80
CA ALA A 126 -19.81 0.00 -6.66
C ALA A 126 -21.12 -0.78 -6.82
N VAL A 127 -21.47 -1.56 -5.80
CA VAL A 127 -22.64 -2.45 -5.79
C VAL A 127 -23.52 -2.12 -4.59
N PRO A 128 -24.84 -2.37 -4.66
CA PRO A 128 -25.74 -2.16 -3.52
C PRO A 128 -25.26 -2.92 -2.29
N ARG A 129 -25.25 -2.25 -1.14
CA ARG A 129 -24.86 -2.80 0.15
C ARG A 129 -25.82 -3.92 0.57
N GLU A 130 -25.26 -4.99 1.13
CA GLU A 130 -25.94 -6.12 1.75
C GLU A 130 -25.69 -6.13 3.26
N ASP A 131 -26.52 -6.85 4.02
CA ASP A 131 -26.41 -6.95 5.49
C ASP A 131 -25.05 -7.50 5.97
N ARG A 132 -24.36 -8.28 5.12
CA ARG A 132 -23.03 -8.81 5.42
C ARG A 132 -21.90 -7.79 5.30
N ASP A 133 -22.14 -6.66 4.63
CA ASP A 133 -21.08 -5.70 4.34
C ASP A 133 -20.85 -4.78 5.54
N THR A 134 -19.80 -5.06 6.31
CA THR A 134 -19.49 -4.35 7.56
C THR A 134 -18.67 -3.06 7.37
N ASP A 135 -18.22 -2.77 6.16
CA ASP A 135 -17.32 -1.65 5.86
C ASP A 135 -17.57 -1.08 4.44
N LEU A 136 -16.63 -0.34 3.86
CA LEU A 136 -16.68 0.26 2.52
C LEU A 136 -16.58 -0.76 1.38
N ILE A 137 -16.30 -2.03 1.69
CA ILE A 137 -16.07 -3.08 0.72
C ILE A 137 -16.98 -4.28 0.94
N ARG A 138 -17.19 -5.03 -0.14
CA ARG A 138 -17.70 -6.39 -0.09
C ARG A 138 -16.53 -7.37 -0.01
N VAL A 139 -16.34 -7.96 1.17
CA VAL A 139 -15.30 -8.98 1.37
C VAL A 139 -15.60 -10.18 0.46
N PRO A 140 -14.63 -10.68 -0.33
CA PRO A 140 -14.87 -11.80 -1.22
C PRO A 140 -15.00 -13.11 -0.43
N ASP A 141 -15.98 -13.93 -0.78
CA ASP A 141 -16.18 -15.24 -0.13
C ASP A 141 -15.16 -16.28 -0.60
N ASN A 142 -14.56 -16.09 -1.78
CA ASN A 142 -13.60 -17.03 -2.37
C ASN A 142 -12.17 -16.79 -1.85
N PRO A 143 -11.57 -17.75 -1.10
CA PRO A 143 -10.21 -17.61 -0.57
C PRO A 143 -9.13 -17.42 -1.64
N ALA A 144 -9.34 -17.88 -2.88
CA ALA A 144 -8.36 -17.73 -3.95
C ALA A 144 -8.10 -16.25 -4.31
N LEU A 145 -9.13 -15.41 -4.17
CA LEU A 145 -9.10 -13.97 -4.44
C LEU A 145 -8.40 -13.18 -3.35
N LEU A 146 -8.31 -13.74 -2.14
CA LEU A 146 -7.66 -13.11 -1.00
C LEU A 146 -6.14 -13.07 -1.18
N ARG A 147 -5.55 -11.94 -0.81
CA ARG A 147 -4.12 -11.82 -0.54
C ARG A 147 -3.77 -12.66 0.69
N SER A 148 -2.57 -13.21 0.69
CA SER A 148 -2.02 -13.75 1.93
C SER A 148 -1.96 -12.61 2.95
N LYS A 149 -2.56 -12.84 4.14
CA LYS A 149 -2.33 -11.94 5.27
C LYS A 149 -0.83 -11.89 5.50
N SER A 150 -0.26 -10.69 5.49
CA SER A 150 1.14 -10.52 5.85
C SER A 150 1.23 -10.79 7.35
N THR A 151 1.53 -12.03 7.73
CA THR A 151 1.82 -12.41 9.11
C THR A 151 3.06 -11.64 9.57
N ARG A 152 2.86 -10.46 10.15
CA ARG A 152 3.82 -9.92 11.12
C ARG A 152 3.39 -10.44 12.48
N THR A 153 3.93 -11.59 12.85
CA THR A 153 4.04 -11.95 14.26
C THR A 153 4.94 -10.87 14.87
N LYS A 154 4.35 -9.94 15.63
CA LYS A 154 5.12 -9.15 16.59
C LYS A 154 5.71 -10.16 17.57
N SER A 155 6.97 -10.54 17.38
CA SER A 155 7.73 -11.13 18.47
C SER A 155 7.85 -10.04 19.53
N ALA A 156 7.11 -10.21 20.62
CA ALA A 156 7.37 -9.49 21.84
C ALA A 156 8.82 -9.79 22.26
N SER A 157 9.58 -8.74 22.53
CA SER A 157 10.83 -8.78 23.27
C SER A 157 10.79 -7.64 24.27
#